data_AF-A0A2V1E9H3-F1
#
_entry.id   AF-A0A2V1E9H3-F1
#
_cell.length_a   1.000
_cell.length_b   1.000
_cell.length_c   1.000
_cell.angle_alpha   90.00
_cell.angle_beta   90.00
_cell.angle_gamma   90.00
#
_symmetry.space_group_name_H-M   'P 1'
#
loop_
_entity.id
_entity.type
_entity.pdbx_description
1 polymer ?
#
loop_
_entity_poly.entity_id
_entity_poly.type
_entity_poly.pdbx_seq_one_letter_code
_entity_poly.pdbx_strand_id
1 'polypeptide(L)'
;MAFSEINTAMSEEFNRLRRSVFEDISKIQVEDDADSTDPDLSPFSGHPIASEPATEDPLHEIAFCIDTLQMIDLPDYQAPEALVVRRADGGIVTIADVVEQLSVYIIAHKNTILEAKGPFLQTTHEITDAGEHVVGIPCYQYGTVSPNTKVAFEGFFGSIEVGRYAVPVELWAEGEESKTLEYFWKSRANPREFPL
;
A
#
# COMPACT_ATOMS: atom_id res chain seq x y z
N MET A 1 28.58 -16.11 15.63
CA MET A 1 27.61 -16.58 14.64
C MET A 1 27.39 -15.44 13.68
N ALA A 2 27.69 -15.62 12.40
CA ALA A 2 27.28 -14.67 11.38
C ALA A 2 25.78 -14.91 11.15
N PHE A 3 24.94 -13.91 11.46
CA PHE A 3 23.58 -13.90 10.93
C PHE A 3 23.74 -13.73 9.43
N SER A 4 23.34 -14.73 8.64
CA SER A 4 23.13 -14.47 7.22
C SER A 4 22.01 -13.45 7.14
N GLU A 5 22.32 -12.24 6.67
CA GLU A 5 21.30 -11.25 6.31
C GLU A 5 20.48 -11.89 5.19
N ILE A 6 19.29 -12.40 5.52
CA ILE A 6 18.31 -12.83 4.51
C ILE A 6 17.74 -11.52 3.97
N ASN A 7 18.19 -11.16 2.77
CA ASN A 7 17.58 -10.11 1.96
C ASN A 7 16.58 -10.81 1.04
N THR A 8 15.29 -10.55 1.24
CA THR A 8 14.22 -11.09 0.40
C THR A 8 13.28 -9.98 -0.03
N ALA A 9 12.37 -10.26 -0.94
CA ALA A 9 11.34 -9.32 -1.39
C ALA A 9 9.95 -9.79 -0.99
N MET A 10 9.00 -8.84 -0.98
CA MET A 10 7.58 -9.16 -0.92
C MET A 10 7.16 -9.87 -2.20
N SER A 11 6.21 -10.79 -2.09
CA SER A 11 5.67 -11.50 -3.26
C SER A 11 5.08 -10.54 -4.29
N GLU A 12 5.40 -10.73 -5.57
CA GLU A 12 4.82 -9.93 -6.66
C GLU A 12 3.30 -10.12 -6.78
N GLU A 13 2.75 -11.20 -6.22
CA GLU A 13 1.31 -11.49 -6.22
C GLU A 13 0.49 -10.43 -5.48
N PHE A 14 1.10 -9.68 -4.56
CA PHE A 14 0.44 -8.52 -3.94
C PHE A 14 0.04 -7.46 -4.96
N ASN A 15 0.73 -7.38 -6.10
CA ASN A 15 0.41 -6.42 -7.16
C ASN A 15 -0.92 -6.71 -7.85
N ARG A 16 -1.41 -7.95 -7.76
CA ARG A 16 -2.68 -8.39 -8.34
C ARG A 16 -3.88 -8.07 -7.45
N LEU A 17 -3.65 -7.59 -6.22
CA LEU A 17 -4.73 -7.27 -5.29
C LEU A 17 -5.32 -5.89 -5.61
N ARG A 18 -6.56 -5.87 -6.10
CA ARG A 18 -7.37 -4.65 -6.17
C ARG A 18 -8.11 -4.46 -4.86
N ARG A 19 -7.67 -3.50 -4.04
CA ARG A 19 -8.25 -3.24 -2.72
C ARG A 19 -8.27 -1.77 -2.35
N SER A 20 -9.42 -1.34 -1.82
CA SER A 20 -9.55 -0.15 -0.99
C SER A 20 -9.24 -0.54 0.47
N VAL A 21 -8.29 0.13 1.12
CA VAL A 21 -7.72 -0.32 2.40
C VAL A 21 -8.59 -0.02 3.62
N PHE A 22 -9.64 0.78 3.46
CA PHE A 22 -10.62 1.07 4.52
C PHE A 22 -11.92 0.26 4.38
N GLU A 23 -12.00 -0.61 3.38
CA GLU A 23 -13.14 -1.50 3.18
C GLU A 23 -12.91 -2.86 3.85
N ASP A 24 -13.99 -3.62 3.96
CA ASP A 24 -13.93 -4.99 4.47
C ASP A 24 -13.12 -5.89 3.52
N ILE A 25 -12.35 -6.83 4.07
CA ILE A 25 -11.50 -7.75 3.30
C ILE A 25 -12.29 -8.58 2.26
N SER A 26 -13.60 -8.80 2.48
CA SER A 26 -14.49 -9.47 1.51
C SER A 26 -14.70 -8.69 0.21
N LYS A 27 -14.30 -7.41 0.17
CA LYS A 27 -14.32 -6.56 -1.03
C LYS A 27 -13.04 -6.62 -1.84
N ILE A 28 -11.98 -7.25 -1.31
CA ILE A 28 -10.72 -7.40 -2.03
C ILE A 28 -10.92 -8.32 -3.24
N GLN A 29 -10.47 -7.84 -4.38
CA GLN A 29 -10.48 -8.58 -5.64
C GLN A 29 -9.05 -8.91 -6.06
N VAL A 30 -8.91 -9.97 -6.85
CA VAL A 30 -7.67 -10.46 -7.42
C VAL A 30 -7.78 -10.39 -8.93
N GLU A 31 -6.75 -9.86 -9.60
CA GLU A 31 -6.59 -9.97 -11.04
C GLU A 31 -6.17 -11.39 -11.40
N ASP A 32 -7.04 -12.16 -12.07
CA ASP A 32 -6.79 -13.57 -12.40
C ASP A 32 -5.67 -13.76 -13.43
N ASP A 33 -5.48 -12.77 -14.32
CA ASP A 33 -4.44 -12.73 -15.35
C ASP A 33 -3.66 -11.41 -15.28
N ALA A 34 -2.47 -11.45 -14.68
CA ALA A 34 -1.63 -10.27 -14.49
C ALA A 34 -1.08 -9.68 -15.80
N ASP A 35 -1.07 -10.46 -16.89
CA ASP A 35 -0.58 -10.02 -18.19
C ASP A 35 -1.69 -9.38 -19.05
N SER A 36 -2.94 -9.46 -18.62
CA SER A 36 -4.08 -8.86 -19.33
C SER A 36 -4.23 -7.38 -19.02
N THR A 37 -4.46 -6.58 -20.05
CA THR A 37 -4.82 -5.15 -19.90
C THR A 37 -6.23 -4.93 -19.34
N ASP A 38 -7.07 -5.97 -19.37
CA ASP A 38 -8.42 -5.99 -18.80
C ASP A 38 -8.63 -7.34 -18.11
N PRO A 39 -8.05 -7.53 -16.90
CA PRO A 39 -8.07 -8.80 -16.23
C PRO A 39 -9.44 -9.09 -15.62
N ASP A 40 -9.86 -10.35 -15.70
CA ASP A 40 -10.98 -10.83 -14.90
C ASP A 40 -10.67 -10.70 -13.41
N LEU A 41 -11.69 -10.35 -12.63
CA LEU A 41 -11.57 -10.11 -11.20
C LEU A 41 -12.31 -11.19 -10.41
N SER A 42 -11.57 -11.92 -9.60
CA SER A 42 -12.12 -12.90 -8.66
C SER A 42 -12.05 -12.40 -7.22
N PRO A 43 -12.93 -12.87 -6.32
CA PRO A 43 -12.83 -12.53 -4.89
C PRO A 43 -11.55 -13.11 -4.28
N PHE A 44 -10.88 -12.34 -3.42
CA PHE A 44 -9.69 -12.82 -2.68
C PHE A 44 -10.01 -14.00 -1.76
N SER A 45 -11.20 -14.00 -1.14
CA SER A 45 -11.64 -15.08 -0.26
C SER A 45 -11.78 -16.39 -1.04
N GLY A 46 -10.97 -17.38 -0.68
CA GLY A 46 -10.91 -18.68 -1.37
C GLY A 46 -10.05 -18.69 -2.62
N HIS A 47 -9.39 -17.59 -2.97
CA HIS A 47 -8.44 -17.54 -4.09
C HIS A 47 -7.12 -18.24 -3.73
N PRO A 48 -6.48 -19.01 -4.63
CA PRO A 48 -5.22 -19.71 -4.36
C PRO A 48 -4.09 -18.81 -3.83
N ILE A 49 -3.96 -17.58 -4.36
CA ILE A 49 -2.96 -16.58 -3.92
C ILE A 49 -3.00 -16.35 -2.40
N ALA A 50 -4.17 -16.43 -1.77
CA ALA A 50 -4.30 -16.22 -0.34
C ALA A 50 -3.43 -17.18 0.48
N SER A 51 -3.16 -18.39 -0.05
CA SER A 51 -2.33 -19.41 0.61
C SER A 51 -0.86 -19.35 0.24
N GLU A 52 -0.46 -18.47 -0.68
CA GLU A 52 0.93 -18.34 -1.11
C GLU A 52 1.78 -17.63 -0.06
N PRO A 53 3.10 -17.92 0.01
CA PRO A 53 4.03 -17.18 0.86
C PRO A 53 3.98 -15.68 0.58
N ALA A 54 4.05 -14.87 1.63
CA ALA A 54 4.07 -13.41 1.50
C ALA A 54 5.40 -12.86 0.92
N THR A 55 6.44 -13.68 0.87
CA THR A 55 7.81 -13.30 0.50
C THR A 55 8.41 -14.35 -0.42
N GLU A 56 9.37 -13.94 -1.24
CA GLU A 56 10.08 -14.85 -2.16
C GLU A 56 10.80 -15.96 -1.40
N ASP A 57 11.52 -15.60 -0.32
CA ASP A 57 12.03 -16.55 0.66
C ASP A 57 11.05 -16.64 1.83
N PRO A 58 10.47 -17.81 2.11
CA PRO A 58 9.46 -17.98 3.15
C PRO A 58 9.91 -17.48 4.54
N LEU A 59 9.18 -16.50 5.09
CA LEU A 59 9.40 -15.96 6.43
C LEU A 59 8.29 -16.37 7.42
N HIS A 60 8.64 -16.43 8.70
CA HIS A 60 7.70 -16.72 9.80
C HIS A 60 7.17 -15.45 10.49
N GLU A 61 7.82 -14.32 10.26
CA GLU A 61 7.48 -13.03 10.85
C GLU A 61 7.94 -11.90 9.92
N ILE A 62 7.08 -10.88 9.75
CA ILE A 62 7.37 -9.70 8.94
C ILE A 62 6.85 -8.46 9.67
N ALA A 63 7.67 -7.42 9.80
CA ALA A 63 7.26 -6.14 10.37
C ALA A 63 6.87 -5.16 9.26
N PHE A 64 5.81 -4.38 9.46
CA PHE A 64 5.31 -3.39 8.50
C PHE A 64 5.10 -2.03 9.16
N CYS A 65 5.34 -0.96 8.41
CA CYS A 65 4.95 0.40 8.78
C CYS A 65 4.19 1.05 7.62
N ILE A 66 3.37 2.07 7.89
CA ILE A 66 2.69 2.82 6.82
C ILE A 66 3.61 3.97 6.44
N ASP A 67 4.07 3.99 5.18
CA ASP A 67 5.10 4.91 4.72
C ASP A 67 4.71 6.38 4.93
N THR A 68 3.49 6.74 4.51
CA THR A 68 2.95 8.10 4.68
C THR A 68 2.94 8.57 6.15
N LEU A 69 2.78 7.65 7.11
CA LEU A 69 2.83 7.99 8.53
C LEU A 69 4.27 8.21 9.03
N GLN A 70 5.25 7.52 8.45
CA GLN A 70 6.67 7.71 8.80
C GLN A 70 7.22 9.05 8.30
N MET A 71 6.60 9.63 7.27
CA MET A 71 7.01 10.90 6.67
C MET A 71 6.49 12.15 7.38
N ILE A 72 5.66 12.01 8.43
CA ILE A 72 5.12 13.16 9.16
C ILE A 72 6.20 13.76 10.05
N ASP A 73 6.71 14.93 9.67
CA ASP A 73 7.70 15.70 10.42
C ASP A 73 7.03 16.80 11.25
N LEU A 74 6.41 16.40 12.36
CA LEU A 74 5.85 17.32 13.36
C LEU A 74 6.47 17.09 14.74
N PRO A 75 6.73 18.16 15.53
CA PRO A 75 7.42 18.05 16.83
C PRO A 75 6.76 17.09 17.84
N ASP A 76 5.44 16.99 17.81
CA ASP A 76 4.66 16.19 18.76
C ASP A 76 4.08 14.90 18.14
N TYR A 77 4.40 14.63 16.87
CA TYR A 77 3.94 13.42 16.20
C TYR A 77 4.89 12.27 16.48
N GLN A 78 4.33 11.15 16.94
CA GLN A 78 5.03 9.87 17.03
C GLN A 78 4.35 8.89 16.09
N ALA A 79 5.12 8.35 15.14
CA ALA A 79 4.61 7.33 14.25
C ALA A 79 4.18 6.09 15.05
N PRO A 80 3.10 5.40 14.65
CA PRO A 80 2.68 4.17 15.31
C PRO A 80 3.76 3.10 15.28
N GLU A 81 3.75 2.22 16.28
CA GLU A 81 4.64 1.05 16.29
C GLU A 81 4.40 0.16 15.08
N ALA A 82 5.48 -0.42 14.55
CA ALA A 82 5.39 -1.32 13.41
C ALA A 82 4.48 -2.52 13.71
N LEU A 83 3.63 -2.87 12.75
CA LEU A 83 2.82 -4.07 12.81
C LEU A 83 3.69 -5.29 12.56
N VAL A 84 3.75 -6.21 13.52
CA VAL A 84 4.41 -7.50 13.35
C VAL A 84 3.38 -8.55 12.94
N VAL A 85 3.45 -8.97 11.68
CA VAL A 85 2.64 -10.06 11.14
C VAL A 85 3.32 -11.38 11.39
N ARG A 86 2.61 -12.29 12.04
CA ARG A 86 3.01 -13.68 12.29
C ARG A 86 1.80 -14.57 12.36
N ARG A 87 1.98 -15.86 12.05
CA ARG A 87 0.92 -16.85 12.22
C ARG A 87 0.85 -17.37 13.65
N ALA A 88 -0.36 -17.64 14.11
CA ALA A 88 -0.59 -18.22 15.44
C ALA A 88 0.02 -19.64 15.58
N ASP A 89 0.10 -20.39 14.49
CA ASP A 89 0.72 -21.72 14.43
C ASP A 89 2.25 -21.68 14.25
N GLY A 90 2.84 -20.49 14.13
CA GLY A 90 4.28 -20.32 13.84
C GLY A 90 4.70 -20.75 12.43
N GLY A 91 3.75 -21.00 11.52
CA GLY A 91 4.01 -21.35 10.13
C GLY A 91 4.59 -20.20 9.31
N ILE A 92 4.78 -20.46 8.01
CA ILE A 92 5.18 -19.44 7.03
C ILE A 92 4.05 -18.44 6.84
N VAL A 93 4.37 -17.15 6.93
CA VAL A 93 3.46 -16.04 6.69
C VAL A 93 2.99 -16.07 5.25
N THR A 94 1.68 -16.10 5.07
CA THR A 94 1.01 -16.09 3.76
C THR A 94 0.50 -14.70 3.40
N ILE A 95 0.10 -14.53 2.14
CA ILE A 95 -0.57 -13.31 1.68
C ILE A 95 -1.84 -13.04 2.47
N ALA A 96 -2.64 -14.07 2.81
CA ALA A 96 -3.82 -13.91 3.66
C ALA A 96 -3.47 -13.34 5.03
N ASP A 97 -2.43 -13.87 5.69
CA ASP A 97 -2.02 -13.40 7.02
C ASP A 97 -1.65 -11.92 7.01
N VAL A 98 -0.91 -11.48 5.98
CA VAL A 98 -0.56 -10.07 5.77
C VAL A 98 -1.81 -9.25 5.52
N VAL A 99 -2.67 -9.66 4.57
CA VAL A 99 -3.88 -8.91 4.23
C VAL A 99 -4.79 -8.74 5.43
N GLU A 100 -5.03 -9.79 6.21
CA GLU A 100 -5.92 -9.75 7.38
C GLU A 100 -5.38 -8.83 8.48
N GLN A 101 -4.13 -9.05 8.91
CA GLN A 101 -3.54 -8.28 10.01
C GLN A 101 -3.28 -6.83 9.61
N LEU A 102 -2.82 -6.59 8.38
CA LEU A 102 -2.56 -5.25 7.88
C LEU A 102 -3.86 -4.45 7.68
N SER A 103 -4.96 -5.09 7.28
CA SER A 103 -6.25 -4.40 7.14
C SER A 103 -6.76 -3.89 8.49
N VAL A 104 -6.66 -4.70 9.54
CA VAL A 104 -7.02 -4.28 10.91
C VAL A 104 -6.16 -3.09 11.35
N TYR A 105 -4.85 -3.18 11.11
CA TYR A 105 -3.91 -2.12 11.45
C TYR A 105 -4.17 -0.82 10.69
N ILE A 106 -4.40 -0.87 9.38
CA ILE A 106 -4.72 0.31 8.56
C ILE A 106 -6.03 0.96 9.01
N ILE A 107 -7.07 0.17 9.25
CA ILE A 107 -8.37 0.69 9.73
C ILE A 107 -8.23 1.39 11.08
N ALA A 108 -7.43 0.83 12.00
CA ALA A 108 -7.17 1.44 13.30
C ALA A 108 -6.50 2.82 13.20
N HIS A 109 -5.76 3.09 12.11
CA HIS A 109 -5.07 4.35 11.86
C HIS A 109 -5.72 5.22 10.77
N LYS A 110 -6.95 4.88 10.34
CA LYS A 110 -7.64 5.52 9.21
C LYS A 110 -7.60 7.05 9.23
N ASN A 111 -7.95 7.66 10.36
CA ASN A 111 -8.05 9.13 10.44
C ASN A 111 -6.68 9.79 10.26
N THR A 112 -5.65 9.27 10.92
CA THR A 112 -4.27 9.79 10.80
C THR A 112 -3.73 9.59 9.38
N ILE A 113 -4.05 8.47 8.73
CA ILE A 113 -3.67 8.24 7.33
C ILE A 113 -4.33 9.28 6.41
N LEU A 114 -5.64 9.52 6.57
CA LEU A 114 -6.35 10.53 5.78
C LEU A 114 -5.79 11.94 6.01
N GLU A 115 -5.48 12.30 7.25
CA GLU A 115 -4.83 13.57 7.59
C GLU A 115 -3.44 13.69 6.92
N ALA A 116 -2.64 12.63 6.98
CA ALA A 116 -1.32 12.57 6.35
C ALA A 116 -1.38 12.62 4.81
N LYS A 117 -2.48 12.14 4.22
CA LYS A 117 -2.74 12.22 2.77
C LYS A 117 -3.25 13.58 2.30
N GLY A 118 -3.70 14.44 3.20
CA GLY A 118 -4.23 15.77 2.87
C GLY A 118 -3.34 16.62 1.96
N PRO A 119 -2.02 16.75 2.22
CA PRO A 119 -1.12 17.53 1.37
C PRO A 119 -0.99 16.97 -0.07
N PHE A 120 -1.00 15.65 -0.24
CA PHE A 120 -0.92 15.00 -1.56
C PHE A 120 -2.18 15.26 -2.40
N LEU A 121 -3.35 15.30 -1.76
CA LEU A 121 -4.62 15.63 -2.42
C LEU A 121 -4.75 17.11 -2.82
N GLN A 122 -3.97 17.98 -2.18
CA GLN A 122 -3.94 19.41 -2.50
C GLN A 122 -2.84 19.78 -3.50
N THR A 123 -2.00 18.82 -3.87
CA THR A 123 -0.93 19.04 -4.84
C THR A 123 -1.56 19.08 -6.24
N THR A 124 -1.50 20.24 -6.88
CA THR A 124 -1.91 20.42 -8.27
C THR A 124 -0.69 20.42 -9.19
N HIS A 125 -0.77 19.65 -10.27
CA HIS A 125 0.23 19.62 -11.32
C HIS A 125 -0.32 20.41 -12.52
N GLU A 126 0.35 21.48 -12.91
CA GLU A 126 0.08 22.20 -14.16
C GLU A 126 1.00 21.68 -15.26
N ILE A 127 0.42 21.09 -16.29
CA ILE A 127 1.15 20.74 -17.51
C ILE A 127 1.19 21.98 -18.40
N THR A 128 2.39 22.48 -18.67
CA THR A 128 2.60 23.61 -19.60
C THR A 128 3.36 23.14 -20.84
N ASP A 129 3.44 23.99 -21.88
CA ASP A 129 4.27 23.72 -23.07
C ASP A 129 5.77 23.51 -22.74
N ALA A 130 6.21 23.90 -21.54
CA ALA A 130 7.58 23.74 -21.04
C ALA A 130 7.80 22.43 -20.23
N GLY A 131 6.75 21.63 -20.03
CA GLY A 131 6.76 20.43 -19.20
C GLY A 131 5.79 20.51 -18.03
N GLU A 132 5.82 19.48 -17.20
CA GLU A 132 5.03 19.39 -15.98
C GLU A 132 5.62 20.29 -14.89
N HIS A 133 4.80 21.19 -14.36
CA HIS A 133 5.11 22.06 -13.24
C HIS A 133 4.20 21.70 -12.06
N VAL A 134 4.79 21.40 -10.90
CA VAL A 134 4.02 21.28 -9.66
C VAL A 134 3.62 22.69 -9.22
N VAL A 135 2.33 23.00 -9.26
CA VAL A 135 1.76 24.30 -8.87
C VAL A 135 0.95 24.09 -7.61
N GLY A 136 1.61 24.30 -6.48
CA GLY A 136 1.09 23.95 -5.17
C GLY A 136 2.20 23.23 -4.44
N ILE A 137 2.95 23.96 -3.63
CA ILE A 137 3.79 23.31 -2.62
C ILE A 137 2.81 22.53 -1.75
N PRO A 138 3.01 21.23 -1.44
CA PRO A 138 2.26 20.57 -0.39
C PRO A 138 2.54 21.34 0.90
N CYS A 139 1.72 22.34 1.17
CA CYS A 139 1.67 22.93 2.48
C CYS A 139 1.06 21.82 3.34
N TYR A 140 1.77 21.43 4.40
CA TYR A 140 1.22 20.61 5.48
C TYR A 140 0.10 21.34 6.24
N GLN A 141 -0.74 22.10 5.53
CA GLN A 141 -2.02 22.52 6.00
C GLN A 141 -2.93 21.32 5.81
N TYR A 142 -3.21 20.64 6.91
CA TYR A 142 -4.25 19.62 7.01
C TYR A 142 -5.55 20.17 6.45
N GLY A 143 -5.79 19.97 5.16
CA GLY A 143 -7.13 20.11 4.62
C GLY A 143 -7.98 19.01 5.20
N THR A 144 -9.24 19.32 5.46
CA THR A 144 -10.20 18.30 5.84
C THR A 144 -10.38 17.35 4.65
N VAL A 145 -9.67 16.22 4.66
CA VAL A 145 -9.91 15.12 3.73
C VAL A 145 -11.25 14.49 4.08
N SER A 146 -12.05 14.20 3.06
CA SER A 146 -13.34 13.55 3.28
C SER A 146 -13.13 12.21 4.00
N PRO A 147 -13.91 11.87 5.04
CA PRO A 147 -13.83 10.55 5.68
C PRO A 147 -14.22 9.39 4.74
N ASN A 148 -14.79 9.74 3.58
CA ASN A 148 -15.18 8.83 2.51
C ASN A 148 -14.17 8.78 1.36
N THR A 149 -13.02 9.47 1.46
CA THR A 149 -11.94 9.35 0.48
C THR A 149 -11.49 7.89 0.41
N LYS A 150 -11.48 7.34 -0.80
CA LYS A 150 -10.98 5.99 -1.04
C LYS A 150 -9.46 6.00 -1.04
N VAL A 151 -8.86 4.96 -0.48
CA VAL A 151 -7.41 4.80 -0.43
C VAL A 151 -7.10 3.39 -0.92
N ALA A 152 -6.29 3.29 -1.96
CA ALA A 152 -5.81 2.04 -2.53
C ALA A 152 -4.55 1.57 -1.81
N PHE A 153 -4.37 0.25 -1.79
CA PHE A 153 -3.06 -0.33 -1.55
C PHE A 153 -2.23 -0.18 -2.83
N GLU A 154 -1.07 0.45 -2.72
CA GLU A 154 -0.17 0.66 -3.84
C GLU A 154 0.83 -0.47 -3.93
N GLY A 155 1.54 -0.74 -2.84
CA GLY A 155 2.53 -1.79 -2.80
C GLY A 155 3.34 -1.77 -1.51
N PHE A 156 4.50 -2.39 -1.60
CA PHE A 156 5.54 -2.33 -0.58
C PHE A 156 6.79 -1.74 -1.19
N PHE A 157 7.52 -0.95 -0.41
CA PHE A 157 8.76 -0.33 -0.87
C PHE A 157 9.99 -1.06 -0.33
N GLY A 158 11.01 -1.23 -1.16
CA GLY A 158 12.32 -1.75 -0.77
C GLY A 158 12.39 -3.27 -0.53
N SER A 159 13.53 -3.72 -0.01
CA SER A 159 13.80 -5.13 0.33
C SER A 159 13.60 -5.40 1.82
N ILE A 160 13.28 -6.64 2.16
CA ILE A 160 13.11 -7.09 3.54
C ILE A 160 14.47 -7.46 4.12
N GLU A 161 14.92 -6.70 5.11
CA GLU A 161 16.05 -7.05 5.97
C GLU A 161 15.52 -7.61 7.29
N VAL A 162 15.47 -8.94 7.41
CA VAL A 162 14.86 -9.64 8.55
C VAL A 162 15.44 -9.17 9.89
N GLY A 163 14.56 -8.70 10.77
CA GLY A 163 14.92 -8.26 12.13
C GLY A 163 15.57 -6.87 12.21
N ARG A 164 15.64 -6.13 11.09
CA ARG A 164 16.28 -4.81 11.05
C ARG A 164 15.29 -3.67 10.85
N TYR A 165 14.47 -3.75 9.82
CA TYR A 165 13.54 -2.68 9.43
C TYR A 165 12.15 -3.23 9.17
N ALA A 166 11.14 -2.39 9.43
CA ALA A 166 9.78 -2.66 9.00
C ALA A 166 9.65 -2.33 7.51
N VAL A 167 8.92 -3.16 6.78
CA VAL A 167 8.60 -2.97 5.37
C VAL A 167 7.59 -1.83 5.24
N PRO A 168 7.93 -0.75 4.51
CA PRO A 168 6.99 0.34 4.24
C PRO A 168 5.84 -0.13 3.34
N VAL A 169 4.62 0.20 3.77
CA VAL A 169 3.38 0.01 3.03
C VAL A 169 3.02 1.33 2.36
N GLU A 170 2.97 1.31 1.03
CA GLU A 170 2.60 2.45 0.20
C GLU A 170 1.08 2.43 -0.03
N LEU A 171 0.49 3.61 0.10
CA LEU A 171 -0.95 3.83 -0.03
C LEU A 171 -1.16 4.98 -1.00
N TRP A 172 -2.21 4.90 -1.82
CA TRP A 172 -2.56 5.94 -2.77
C TRP A 172 -4.01 6.40 -2.56
N ALA A 173 -4.27 7.68 -2.35
CA ALA A 173 -5.60 8.22 -2.11
C ALA A 173 -6.26 8.74 -3.40
N GLU A 174 -7.55 8.46 -3.56
CA GLU A 174 -8.33 8.99 -4.67
C GLU A 174 -8.34 10.52 -4.65
N GLY A 175 -7.92 11.11 -5.77
CA GLY A 175 -7.73 12.55 -5.93
C GLY A 175 -6.26 12.99 -5.87
N GLU A 176 -5.31 12.12 -5.49
CA GLU A 176 -3.89 12.41 -5.63
C GLU A 176 -3.59 12.66 -7.12
N GLU A 177 -2.82 13.72 -7.38
CA GLU A 177 -2.52 14.20 -8.74
C GLU A 177 -3.77 14.46 -9.61
N SER A 178 -4.91 14.77 -8.97
CA SER A 178 -6.21 14.94 -9.62
C SER A 178 -6.70 13.70 -10.40
N LYS A 179 -6.26 12.49 -10.02
CA LYS A 179 -6.66 11.23 -10.65
C LYS A 179 -7.74 10.50 -9.86
N THR A 180 -8.52 9.69 -10.57
CA THR A 180 -9.55 8.83 -9.96
C THR A 180 -8.96 7.48 -9.55
N LEU A 181 -9.64 6.76 -8.66
CA LEU A 181 -9.24 5.39 -8.32
C LEU A 181 -9.25 4.45 -9.53
N GLU A 182 -10.15 4.67 -10.49
CA GLU A 182 -10.17 3.91 -11.75
C GLU A 182 -8.91 4.18 -12.59
N TYR A 183 -8.43 5.43 -12.64
CA TYR A 183 -7.19 5.78 -13.32
C TYR A 183 -5.99 5.10 -12.66
N PHE A 184 -5.95 5.07 -11.33
CA PHE A 184 -4.92 4.37 -10.57
C PHE A 184 -4.86 2.86 -10.90
N TRP A 185 -6.00 2.18 -11.02
CA TRP A 185 -5.97 0.77 -11.41
C TRP A 185 -5.53 0.58 -12.87
N LYS A 186 -5.89 1.51 -13.76
CA LYS A 186 -5.42 1.51 -15.16
C LYS A 186 -3.92 1.77 -15.29
N SER A 187 -3.33 2.63 -14.45
CA SER A 187 -1.90 2.88 -14.44
C SER A 187 -1.09 1.67 -14.01
N ARG A 188 -1.61 0.86 -13.08
CA ARG A 188 -0.96 -0.41 -12.71
C ARG A 188 -0.94 -1.41 -13.86
N ALA A 189 -2.05 -1.54 -14.59
CA ALA A 189 -2.14 -2.45 -15.74
C ALA A 189 -1.36 -1.94 -16.96
N ASN A 190 -1.31 -0.63 -17.18
CA ASN A 190 -0.61 -0.03 -18.32
C ASN A 190 0.02 1.34 -17.96
N PRO A 191 1.19 1.35 -17.28
CA PRO A 191 1.80 2.58 -16.78
C PRO A 191 2.30 3.50 -17.89
N ARG A 192 2.51 2.97 -19.11
CA ARG A 192 2.91 3.77 -20.27
C ARG A 192 1.76 4.60 -20.84
N GLU A 193 0.54 4.07 -20.80
CA GLU A 193 -0.65 4.75 -21.30
C GLU A 193 -1.29 5.64 -20.22
N PHE A 194 -1.21 5.21 -18.96
CA PHE A 194 -1.76 5.90 -17.80
C PHE A 194 -0.63 6.16 -16.79
N PRO A 195 0.22 7.17 -17.01
CA PRO A 195 1.30 7.48 -16.06
C PRO A 195 0.74 8.07 -14.76
N LEU A 196 1.25 7.54 -13.65
CA LEU A 196 1.32 8.16 -12.33
C LEU A 196 2.79 8.52 -12.08
#